data_AF-A0A6I1VZW0-F1
#
_entry.id   AF-A0A6I1VZW0-F1
#
_cell.length_a   1.000
_cell.length_b   1.000
_cell.length_c   1.000
_cell.angle_alpha   90.00
_cell.angle_beta   90.00
_cell.angle_gamma   90.00
#
_symmetry.space_group_name_H-M   'P 1'
#
loop_
_entity.id
_entity.type
_entity.pdbx_description
1 polymer ?
#
loop_
_entity_poly.entity_id
_entity_poly.type
_entity_poly.pdbx_seq_one_letter_code
_entity_poly.pdbx_strand_id
1 'polypeptide(L)'
;YYSNEAILDNYAVDRYKTILIDEAQDYKPEWQRIIRKNFLAEDGEMVLFADEKQNIYERAVDEEKRASIISGFGRWQRLSKSFRYKQDSPVLQLSVAFQKQFLSEKYIFDGDESYQQTAFLPGISLSTVGTWSAGRLLDVAELIVAIAKRECIHPNDITIVSSKEDLLREVDFAIR
;
A
#
# COMPACT_ATOMS: atom_id res chain seq x y z
N TYR A 1 5.87 23.49 1.05
CA TYR A 1 4.86 24.08 1.97
C TYR A 1 4.72 23.23 3.24
N TYR A 2 4.46 21.91 3.17
CA TYR A 2 4.28 21.05 4.35
C TYR A 2 5.55 20.52 5.06
N SER A 3 6.70 21.14 4.85
CA SER A 3 7.99 20.71 5.46
C SER A 3 8.53 21.75 6.45
N ASN A 4 7.74 22.78 6.76
CA ASN A 4 8.11 23.78 7.76
C ASN A 4 7.88 23.21 9.16
N GLU A 5 8.95 22.88 9.87
CA GLU A 5 8.88 22.32 11.22
C GLU A 5 8.36 23.30 12.28
N ALA A 6 8.35 24.60 11.98
CA ALA A 6 7.83 25.64 12.84
C ALA A 6 6.33 25.95 12.60
N ILE A 7 5.64 25.17 11.77
CA ILE A 7 4.25 25.45 11.35
C ILE A 7 3.26 25.51 12.53
N LEU A 8 3.57 24.85 13.64
CA LEU A 8 2.72 24.77 14.83
C LEU A 8 3.28 25.54 16.05
N ASP A 9 4.40 26.25 15.92
CA ASP A 9 5.09 26.83 17.07
C ASP A 9 4.26 27.87 17.85
N ASN A 10 3.28 28.49 17.20
CA ASN A 10 2.38 29.47 17.81
C ASN A 10 1.04 28.88 18.29
N TYR A 11 0.89 27.55 18.27
CA TYR A 11 -0.33 26.88 18.67
C TYR A 11 -0.09 26.03 19.92
N ALA A 12 -0.99 26.15 20.90
CA ALA A 12 -1.06 25.21 22.00
C ALA A 12 -1.78 23.95 21.48
N VAL A 13 -1.09 22.82 21.51
CA VAL A 13 -1.63 21.51 21.10
C VAL A 13 -1.50 20.52 22.24
N ASP A 14 -2.49 19.65 22.36
CA ASP A 14 -2.44 18.55 23.32
C ASP A 14 -1.37 17.54 22.90
N ARG A 15 -0.67 17.02 23.91
CA ARG A 15 0.37 16.00 23.74
C ARG A 15 -0.15 14.63 24.15
N TYR A 16 0.25 13.62 23.40
CA TYR A 16 -0.19 12.24 23.55
C TYR A 16 0.93 11.37 24.11
N LYS A 17 0.56 10.43 24.98
CA LYS A 17 1.48 9.42 25.52
C LYS A 17 1.88 8.37 24.48
N THR A 18 1.02 8.10 23.51
CA THR A 18 1.28 7.10 22.47
C THR A 18 0.84 7.65 21.13
N ILE A 19 1.73 7.58 20.14
CA ILE A 19 1.45 7.94 18.75
C ILE A 19 1.75 6.73 17.87
N LEU A 20 0.78 6.31 17.08
CA LEU A 20 0.93 5.23 16.10
C LEU A 20 0.85 5.85 14.70
N ILE A 21 1.88 5.68 13.88
CA ILE A 21 1.91 6.15 12.50
C ILE A 21 1.93 4.95 11.58
N ASP A 22 0.88 4.85 10.77
CA ASP A 22 0.80 3.89 9.68
C ASP A 22 1.35 4.46 8.38
N GLU A 23 1.73 3.59 7.44
CA GLU A 23 2.29 3.95 6.13
C GLU A 23 3.49 4.91 6.20
N ALA A 24 4.37 4.72 7.18
CA ALA A 24 5.48 5.63 7.46
C ALA A 24 6.52 5.70 6.31
N GLN A 25 6.52 4.76 5.36
CA GLN A 25 7.32 4.84 4.13
C GLN A 25 6.94 6.04 3.25
N ASP A 26 5.71 6.53 3.34
CA ASP A 26 5.23 7.66 2.54
C ASP A 26 5.58 9.01 3.16
N TYR A 27 6.04 8.99 4.43
CA TYR A 27 6.34 10.18 5.21
C TYR A 27 7.68 10.78 4.85
N LYS A 28 7.76 12.10 4.96
CA LYS A 28 9.03 12.80 4.98
C LYS A 28 9.58 12.85 6.42
N PRO A 29 10.91 12.86 6.60
CA PRO A 29 11.51 13.04 7.92
C PRO A 29 11.01 14.31 8.65
N GLU A 30 10.76 15.40 7.92
CA GLU A 30 10.21 16.64 8.48
C GLU A 30 8.85 16.41 9.14
N TRP A 31 8.01 15.56 8.56
CA TRP A 31 6.67 15.27 9.08
C TRP A 31 6.76 14.49 10.39
N GLN A 32 7.67 13.52 10.46
CA GLN A 32 7.94 12.80 11.71
C GLN A 32 8.48 13.77 12.79
N ARG A 33 9.35 14.73 12.44
CA ARG A 33 9.84 15.75 13.38
C ARG A 33 8.72 16.67 13.85
N ILE A 34 7.84 17.12 12.96
CA ILE A 34 6.66 17.92 13.32
C ILE A 34 5.78 17.15 14.31
N ILE A 35 5.48 15.88 14.02
CA ILE A 35 4.62 15.06 14.89
C ILE A 35 5.25 14.90 16.27
N ARG A 36 6.52 14.50 16.32
CA ARG A 36 7.25 14.29 17.56
C ARG A 36 7.38 15.58 18.39
N LYS A 37 7.76 16.70 17.77
CA LYS A 37 7.99 17.98 18.46
C LYS A 37 6.72 18.52 19.11
N ASN A 38 5.60 18.43 18.39
CA ASN A 38 4.39 19.14 18.77
C ASN A 38 3.42 18.25 19.56
N PHE A 39 3.32 16.97 19.23
CA PHE A 39 2.26 16.11 19.74
C PHE A 39 2.74 14.98 20.66
N LEU A 40 4.03 14.66 20.73
CA LEU A 40 4.52 13.60 21.63
C LEU A 40 4.76 14.15 23.04
N ALA A 41 4.21 13.50 24.06
CA ALA A 41 4.54 13.79 25.46
C ALA A 41 6.01 13.45 25.78
N GLU A 42 6.60 14.10 26.78
CA GLU A 42 8.03 13.90 27.12
C GLU A 42 8.38 12.45 27.49
N ASP A 43 7.46 11.74 28.12
CA ASP A 43 7.52 10.33 28.51
C ASP A 43 6.63 9.45 27.60
N GLY A 44 6.31 9.94 26.41
CA GLY A 44 5.50 9.22 25.43
C GLY A 44 6.31 8.33 24.49
N GLU A 45 5.62 7.43 23.81
CA GLU A 45 6.16 6.57 22.77
C GLU A 45 5.55 6.89 21.40
N MET A 46 6.36 6.73 20.36
CA MET A 46 5.93 6.83 18.98
C MET A 46 6.31 5.52 18.28
N VAL A 47 5.37 4.89 17.59
CA VAL A 47 5.56 3.63 16.89
C VAL A 47 5.22 3.83 15.41
N LEU A 48 6.11 3.37 14.55
CA LEU A 48 5.99 3.49 13.10
C LEU A 48 5.72 2.12 12.50
N PHE A 49 4.76 2.05 11.58
CA PHE A 49 4.50 0.90 10.72
C PHE A 49 4.78 1.33 9.29
N ALA A 50 5.51 0.48 8.56
CA ALA A 50 5.88 0.76 7.18
C ALA A 50 6.00 -0.54 6.38
N ASP A 51 5.72 -0.45 5.09
CA ASP A 51 6.06 -1.45 4.09
C ASP A 51 6.83 -0.75 2.97
N GLU A 52 8.15 -0.95 2.91
CA GLU A 52 9.03 -0.27 1.97
C GLU A 52 8.61 -0.47 0.50
N LYS A 53 7.99 -1.61 0.21
CA LYS A 53 7.62 -1.99 -1.16
C LYS A 53 6.35 -1.28 -1.63
N GLN A 54 5.61 -0.69 -0.70
CA GLN A 54 4.42 0.11 -0.95
C GLN A 54 4.73 1.61 -1.05
N ASN A 55 6.01 1.99 -1.16
CA ASN A 55 6.42 3.37 -1.42
C ASN A 55 6.12 3.79 -2.87
N ILE A 56 4.87 4.19 -3.12
CA ILE A 56 4.37 4.67 -4.42
C ILE A 56 4.68 6.15 -4.68
N TYR A 57 5.16 6.88 -3.67
CA TYR A 57 5.55 8.30 -3.77
C TYR A 57 7.05 8.52 -3.98
N GLU A 58 7.78 7.43 -4.27
CA GLU A 58 9.23 7.44 -4.53
C GLU A 58 10.04 8.18 -3.45
N ARG A 59 9.65 8.01 -2.17
CA ARG A 59 10.39 8.55 -1.04
C ARG A 59 11.79 7.96 -0.98
N ALA A 60 12.73 8.77 -0.48
CA ALA A 60 14.08 8.31 -0.23
C ALA A 60 14.08 7.18 0.81
N VAL A 61 14.85 6.15 0.54
CA VAL A 61 15.11 5.04 1.46
C VAL A 61 16.48 5.21 2.09
N ASP A 62 16.68 4.62 3.27
CA ASP A 62 17.97 4.62 3.93
C ASP A 62 18.98 3.63 3.28
N GLU A 63 20.17 3.53 3.85
CA GLU A 63 21.23 2.63 3.38
C GLU A 63 20.83 1.14 3.43
N GLU A 64 19.91 0.78 4.33
CA GLU A 64 19.32 -0.56 4.45
C GLU A 64 18.09 -0.75 3.54
N LYS A 65 17.80 0.22 2.66
CA LYS A 65 16.63 0.26 1.76
C LYS A 65 15.29 0.32 2.50
N ARG A 66 15.28 0.94 3.68
CA ARG A 66 14.11 1.10 4.55
C ARG A 66 13.49 2.49 4.50
N ALA A 67 12.28 2.61 5.04
CA ALA A 67 11.62 3.90 5.22
C ALA A 67 12.53 4.85 6.02
N SER A 68 12.75 6.06 5.49
CA SER A 68 13.58 7.06 6.15
C SER A 68 12.96 7.48 7.47
N ILE A 69 13.65 7.22 8.58
CA ILE A 69 13.21 7.57 9.93
C ILE A 69 14.13 8.60 10.56
N ILE A 70 13.57 9.48 11.39
CA ILE A 70 14.35 10.43 12.18
C ILE A 70 15.14 9.70 13.28
N SER A 71 16.21 10.31 13.79
CA SER A 71 16.99 9.71 14.87
C SER A 71 16.17 9.52 16.14
N GLY A 72 16.50 8.50 16.94
CA GLY A 72 15.85 8.20 18.23
C GLY A 72 14.86 7.03 18.19
N PHE A 73 14.56 6.50 17.01
CA PHE A 73 13.84 5.23 16.87
C PHE A 73 14.79 4.04 17.06
N GLY A 74 14.23 2.92 17.54
CA GLY A 74 14.93 1.64 17.61
C GLY A 74 15.07 0.97 16.24
N ARG A 75 15.54 -0.28 16.24
CA ARG A 75 15.62 -1.09 15.02
C ARG A 75 14.23 -1.55 14.59
N TRP A 76 13.99 -1.53 13.27
CA TRP A 76 12.80 -2.12 12.67
C TRP A 76 12.61 -3.58 13.08
N GLN A 77 11.40 -3.89 13.55
CA GLN A 77 10.95 -5.25 13.79
C GLN A 77 10.16 -5.71 12.56
N ARG A 78 10.58 -6.83 11.96
CA ARG A 78 9.98 -7.33 10.72
C ARG A 78 8.80 -8.25 11.02
N LEU A 79 7.65 -7.95 10.43
CA LEU A 79 6.50 -8.86 10.37
C LEU A 79 6.57 -9.62 9.04
N SER A 80 6.97 -10.89 9.07
CA SER A 80 7.19 -11.68 7.85
C SER A 80 5.95 -12.42 7.34
N LYS A 81 4.92 -12.60 8.17
CA LYS A 81 3.76 -13.45 7.86
C LYS A 81 2.58 -12.66 7.29
N SER A 82 2.04 -13.12 6.16
CA SER A 82 0.80 -12.62 5.59
C SER A 82 -0.35 -13.56 5.89
N PHE A 83 -1.51 -13.00 6.26
CA PHE A 83 -2.75 -13.73 6.49
C PHE A 83 -3.78 -13.52 5.36
N ARG A 84 -3.43 -12.72 4.33
CA ARG A 84 -4.35 -12.24 3.28
C ARG A 84 -4.54 -13.22 2.12
N TYR A 85 -3.58 -14.11 1.87
CA TYR A 85 -3.59 -14.98 0.69
C TYR A 85 -3.66 -16.46 1.06
N LYS A 86 -4.37 -17.26 0.24
CA LYS A 86 -4.19 -18.71 0.24
C LYS A 86 -2.82 -19.07 -0.37
N GLN A 87 -2.23 -20.16 0.09
CA GLN A 87 -0.89 -20.62 -0.33
C GLN A 87 -0.80 -20.88 -1.84
N ASP A 88 -1.91 -21.24 -2.47
CA ASP A 88 -2.06 -21.55 -3.89
C ASP A 88 -2.63 -20.37 -4.72
N SER A 89 -2.72 -19.16 -4.16
CA SER A 89 -3.26 -18.00 -4.89
C SER A 89 -2.37 -17.62 -6.08
N PRO A 90 -2.90 -17.57 -7.32
CA PRO A 90 -2.15 -17.08 -8.47
C PRO A 90 -1.65 -15.64 -8.32
N VAL A 91 -2.38 -14.81 -7.55
CA VAL A 91 -2.01 -13.41 -7.31
C VAL A 91 -0.75 -13.30 -6.46
N LEU A 92 -0.54 -14.22 -5.52
CA LEU A 92 0.71 -14.28 -4.78
C LEU A 92 1.88 -14.55 -5.72
N GLN A 93 1.76 -15.56 -6.58
CA GLN A 93 2.83 -15.92 -7.52
C GLN A 93 3.16 -14.74 -8.43
N LEU A 94 2.13 -14.03 -8.92
CA LEU A 94 2.31 -12.82 -9.71
C LEU A 94 3.00 -11.70 -8.90
N SER A 95 2.61 -11.49 -7.65
CA SER A 95 3.20 -10.47 -6.77
C SER A 95 4.68 -10.75 -6.50
N VAL A 96 5.03 -12.01 -6.23
CA VAL A 96 6.42 -12.45 -6.04
C VAL A 96 7.24 -12.28 -7.32
N ALA A 97 6.68 -12.66 -8.47
CA ALA A 97 7.33 -12.50 -9.77
C ALA A 97 7.55 -11.01 -10.11
N PHE A 98 6.54 -10.17 -9.87
CA PHE A 98 6.64 -8.72 -10.04
C PHE A 98 7.74 -8.12 -9.15
N GLN A 99 7.78 -8.51 -7.87
CA GLN A 99 8.81 -8.04 -6.95
C GLN A 99 10.22 -8.42 -7.44
N LYS A 100 10.41 -9.69 -7.84
CA LYS A 100 11.71 -10.16 -8.36
C LYS A 100 12.15 -9.37 -9.60
N GLN A 101 11.21 -9.08 -10.49
CA GLN A 101 11.49 -8.44 -11.77
C GLN A 101 11.73 -6.93 -11.65
N PHE A 102 10.90 -6.22 -10.88
CA PHE A 102 10.85 -4.74 -10.91
C PHE A 102 11.37 -4.07 -9.64
N LEU A 103 11.42 -4.78 -8.51
CA LEU A 103 11.73 -4.19 -7.21
C LEU A 103 13.05 -4.69 -6.59
N SER A 104 13.71 -5.65 -7.21
CA SER A 104 14.95 -6.29 -6.71
C SER A 104 16.13 -5.33 -6.60
N GLU A 105 16.21 -4.32 -7.48
CA GLU A 105 17.26 -3.29 -7.41
C GLU A 105 17.04 -2.33 -6.24
N LYS A 106 15.78 -2.01 -5.91
CA LYS A 106 15.41 -1.02 -4.89
C LYS A 106 15.22 -1.60 -3.49
N TYR A 107 14.75 -2.84 -3.36
CA TYR A 107 14.34 -3.42 -2.07
C TYR A 107 14.88 -4.85 -1.87
N ILE A 108 14.90 -5.29 -0.62
CA ILE A 108 15.28 -6.67 -0.27
C ILE A 108 14.12 -7.62 -0.61
N PHE A 109 14.45 -8.77 -1.22
CA PHE A 109 13.46 -9.80 -1.53
C PHE A 109 13.01 -10.52 -0.25
N ASP A 110 11.71 -10.75 -0.09
CA ASP A 110 11.19 -11.24 1.20
C ASP A 110 11.35 -12.74 1.45
N GLY A 111 11.63 -13.54 0.42
CA GLY A 111 11.64 -15.01 0.56
C GLY A 111 10.24 -15.59 0.82
N ASP A 112 10.11 -16.92 0.65
CA ASP A 112 8.85 -17.69 0.81
C ASP A 112 8.34 -17.79 2.27
N GLU A 113 8.84 -16.99 3.21
CA GLU A 113 8.56 -17.12 4.66
C GLU A 113 7.17 -16.63 5.10
N SER A 114 6.30 -16.27 4.16
CA SER A 114 5.12 -15.43 4.42
C SER A 114 3.80 -16.16 4.68
N TYR A 115 3.81 -17.45 5.03
CA TYR A 115 2.56 -18.23 5.05
C TYR A 115 2.13 -18.77 6.41
N GLN A 116 0.92 -18.37 6.81
CA GLN A 116 0.10 -19.07 7.79
C GLN A 116 -1.34 -19.17 7.25
N GLN A 117 -1.88 -20.39 7.22
CA GLN A 117 -3.19 -20.71 6.64
C GLN A 117 -4.31 -20.00 7.42
N THR A 118 -5.06 -19.11 6.78
CA THR A 118 -6.33 -18.60 7.31
C THR A 118 -7.49 -19.40 6.70
N ALA A 119 -8.28 -20.04 7.55
CA ALA A 119 -9.38 -20.92 7.14
C ALA A 119 -10.60 -20.17 6.52
N PHE A 120 -10.55 -18.84 6.41
CA PHE A 120 -11.76 -18.01 6.23
C PHE A 120 -11.72 -17.01 5.06
N LEU A 121 -10.65 -16.95 4.26
CA LEU A 121 -10.63 -16.05 3.11
C LEU A 121 -10.99 -16.81 1.83
N PRO A 122 -11.99 -16.40 1.05
CA PRO A 122 -12.11 -16.84 -0.34
C PRO A 122 -10.84 -16.37 -1.04
N GLY A 123 -10.05 -17.32 -1.54
CA GLY A 123 -8.76 -17.00 -2.12
C GLY A 123 -8.97 -16.12 -3.35
N ILE A 124 -8.13 -15.11 -3.52
CA ILE A 124 -8.12 -14.31 -4.75
C ILE A 124 -7.63 -15.24 -5.87
N SER A 125 -8.54 -15.64 -6.77
CA SER A 125 -8.24 -16.36 -8.00
C SER A 125 -8.10 -15.35 -9.14
N LEU A 126 -7.02 -15.48 -9.92
CA LEU A 126 -6.87 -14.71 -11.16
C LEU A 126 -7.69 -15.42 -12.24
N SER A 127 -8.81 -14.83 -12.66
CA SER A 127 -9.71 -15.50 -13.62
C SER A 127 -9.42 -15.16 -15.09
N THR A 128 -8.81 -14.01 -15.41
CA THR A 128 -8.56 -13.59 -16.81
C THR A 128 -7.42 -12.57 -16.90
N VAL A 129 -6.57 -12.70 -17.92
CA VAL A 129 -5.56 -11.70 -18.33
C VAL A 129 -5.72 -11.49 -19.84
N GLY A 130 -5.64 -10.25 -20.30
CA GLY A 130 -5.74 -9.90 -21.70
C GLY A 130 -5.03 -8.59 -22.03
N THR A 131 -4.94 -8.29 -23.33
CA THR A 131 -4.46 -7.01 -23.84
C THR A 131 -5.56 -6.37 -24.68
N TRP A 132 -5.82 -5.10 -24.42
CA TRP A 132 -6.88 -4.34 -25.09
C TRP A 132 -6.30 -3.06 -25.67
N SER A 133 -6.80 -2.68 -26.84
CA SER A 133 -6.50 -1.36 -27.42
C SER A 133 -7.38 -0.32 -26.73
N ALA A 134 -6.86 0.90 -26.57
CA ALA A 134 -7.61 2.00 -25.93
C ALA A 134 -8.97 2.27 -26.62
N GLY A 135 -9.09 2.04 -27.93
CA GLY A 135 -10.36 2.18 -28.66
C GLY A 135 -11.39 1.07 -28.42
N ARG A 136 -11.14 0.11 -27.51
CA ARG A 136 -12.02 -1.03 -27.19
C ARG A 136 -12.37 -1.10 -25.70
N LEU A 137 -12.46 0.06 -25.04
CA LEU A 137 -12.81 0.12 -23.61
C LEU A 137 -14.26 -0.31 -23.33
N LEU A 138 -15.17 -0.17 -24.30
CA LEU A 138 -16.51 -0.75 -24.23
C LEU A 138 -16.45 -2.27 -24.06
N ASP A 139 -15.66 -2.97 -24.88
CA ASP A 139 -15.48 -4.42 -24.78
C ASP A 139 -14.93 -4.84 -23.40
N VAL A 140 -14.05 -4.00 -22.81
CA VAL A 140 -13.51 -4.24 -21.46
C VAL A 140 -14.61 -4.10 -20.40
N ALA A 141 -15.43 -3.05 -20.48
CA ALA A 141 -16.56 -2.84 -19.58
C ALA A 141 -17.58 -3.98 -19.66
N GLU A 142 -17.94 -4.40 -20.88
CA GLU A 142 -18.83 -5.54 -21.11
C GLU A 142 -18.26 -6.84 -20.52
N LEU A 143 -16.96 -7.07 -20.69
CA LEU A 143 -16.29 -8.24 -20.12
C LEU A 143 -16.32 -8.21 -18.58
N ILE A 144 -16.07 -7.06 -17.95
CA ILE A 144 -16.13 -6.90 -16.49
C ILE A 144 -17.54 -7.26 -15.99
N VAL A 145 -18.58 -6.70 -16.62
CA VAL A 145 -19.98 -6.98 -16.25
C VAL A 145 -20.34 -8.44 -16.49
N ALA A 146 -19.87 -9.05 -17.58
CA ALA A 146 -20.11 -10.46 -17.89
C ALA A 146 -19.47 -11.38 -16.83
N ILE A 147 -18.23 -11.09 -16.41
CA ILE A 147 -17.55 -11.83 -15.33
C ILE A 147 -18.31 -11.65 -14.01
N ALA A 148 -18.65 -10.41 -13.63
CA ALA A 148 -19.38 -10.12 -12.40
C ALA A 148 -20.70 -10.90 -12.29
N LYS A 149 -21.47 -10.92 -13.39
CA LYS A 149 -22.74 -11.67 -13.47
C LYS A 149 -22.51 -13.19 -13.42
N ARG A 150 -21.53 -13.70 -14.16
CA ARG A 150 -21.22 -15.15 -14.22
C ARG A 150 -20.78 -15.69 -12.85
N GLU A 151 -19.97 -14.93 -12.13
CA GLU A 151 -19.44 -15.31 -10.82
C GLU A 151 -20.36 -14.87 -9.66
N CYS A 152 -21.52 -14.26 -9.95
CA CYS A 152 -22.48 -13.74 -8.97
C CYS A 152 -21.85 -12.78 -7.93
N ILE A 153 -20.92 -11.92 -8.38
CA ILE A 153 -20.23 -10.95 -7.53
C ILE A 153 -21.15 -9.74 -7.33
N HIS A 154 -21.36 -9.33 -6.07
CA HIS A 154 -22.12 -8.12 -5.78
C HIS A 154 -21.34 -6.88 -6.29
N PRO A 155 -21.98 -5.87 -6.89
CA PRO A 155 -21.27 -4.71 -7.43
C PRO A 155 -20.35 -3.99 -6.43
N ASN A 156 -20.74 -3.94 -5.15
CA ASN A 156 -19.91 -3.34 -4.09
C ASN A 156 -18.61 -4.12 -3.78
N ASP A 157 -18.49 -5.37 -4.26
CA ASP A 157 -17.30 -6.20 -4.09
C ASP A 157 -16.36 -6.08 -5.31
N ILE A 158 -16.64 -5.18 -6.25
CA ILE A 158 -15.85 -4.96 -7.46
C ILE A 158 -15.10 -3.64 -7.37
N THR A 159 -13.78 -3.69 -7.54
CA THR A 159 -12.92 -2.51 -7.65
C THR A 159 -12.20 -2.53 -8.99
N ILE A 160 -12.28 -1.42 -9.74
CA ILE A 160 -11.54 -1.22 -11.00
C ILE A 160 -10.42 -0.22 -10.73
N VAL A 161 -9.17 -0.60 -11.01
CA VAL A 161 -7.98 0.23 -10.80
C VAL A 161 -7.28 0.49 -12.13
N SER A 162 -6.86 1.72 -12.36
CA SER A 162 -6.13 2.15 -13.56
C SER A 162 -5.06 3.18 -13.17
N SER A 163 -3.97 3.21 -13.93
CA SER A 163 -2.94 4.25 -13.80
C SER A 163 -3.34 5.58 -14.46
N LYS A 164 -4.45 5.62 -15.20
CA LYS A 164 -4.97 6.82 -15.87
C LYS A 164 -6.44 7.04 -15.53
N GLU A 165 -6.76 8.24 -15.06
CA GLU A 165 -8.12 8.65 -14.69
C GLU A 165 -9.06 8.65 -15.90
N ASP A 166 -8.62 9.11 -17.06
CA ASP A 166 -9.48 9.19 -18.26
C ASP A 166 -10.00 7.80 -18.68
N LEU A 167 -9.19 6.75 -18.53
CA LEU A 167 -9.63 5.38 -18.79
C LEU A 167 -10.73 4.93 -17.81
N LEU A 168 -10.65 5.34 -16.53
CA LEU A 168 -11.68 5.02 -15.55
C LEU A 168 -12.99 5.74 -15.86
N ARG A 169 -12.93 6.99 -16.31
CA ARG A 169 -14.12 7.76 -16.71
C ARG A 169 -14.83 7.11 -17.89
N GLU A 170 -14.09 6.65 -18.90
CA GLU A 170 -14.66 5.96 -20.05
C GLU A 170 -15.29 4.61 -19.67
N VAL A 171 -14.63 3.84 -18.81
CA VAL A 171 -15.17 2.56 -18.30
C VAL A 171 -16.39 2.79 -17.40
N ASP A 172 -16.37 3.77 -16.50
CA ASP A 172 -17.52 4.12 -15.65
C ASP A 172 -18.72 4.56 -16.50
N PHE A 173 -18.51 5.38 -17.54
CA PHE A 173 -19.56 5.74 -18.50
C PHE A 173 -20.14 4.52 -19.22
N ALA A 174 -19.31 3.53 -19.56
CA ALA A 174 -19.74 2.32 -20.25
C ALA A 174 -20.48 1.31 -19.35
N ILE A 175 -20.23 1.33 -18.04
CA ILE A 175 -20.85 0.40 -17.07
C ILE A 175 -22.21 0.92 -16.56
N ARG A 176 -22.40 2.24 -16.51
CA ARG A 176 -23.65 2.89 -16.05
C ARG A 176 -24.79 2.77 -17.05
#